data_AF-A0AAD7VHS9-F1
#
_entry.id   AF-A0AAD7VHS9-F1
#
_cell.length_a   1.000
_cell.length_b   1.000
_cell.length_c   1.000
_cell.angle_alpha   90.00
_cell.angle_beta   90.00
_cell.angle_gamma   90.00
#
_symmetry.space_group_name_H-M   'P 1'
#
loop_
_entity.id
_entity.type
_entity.pdbx_description
1 polymer ?
#
loop_
_entity_poly.entity_id
_entity_poly.type
_entity_poly.pdbx_seq_one_letter_code
_entity_poly.pdbx_strand_id
1 'polypeptide(L)'
;MHEFFLFLFSFFSFICFSHEEQLWVLDSIPGEVNSENSHDETREVLQTLQSLPSEIPSRKWLVSHLVELGFSKSLSEWLGTNLKKAGEHETWAFDLDGAGLMFNSYWEKSYWTLLKNPPKGMEIAVVRAENSDRWDQDSIQRIKTIASRGENESMGQVSFYVLPNSGHWVHVDNPKGLLEIMAPKIASL
;
A
#
# COMPACT_ATOMS: atom_id res chain seq x y z
N MET A 1 -17.11 0.24 0.97
CA MET A 1 -16.31 -1.02 1.00
C MET A 1 -15.15 -0.97 0.00
N HIS A 2 -15.36 -0.55 -1.25
CA HIS A 2 -14.29 -0.45 -2.26
C HIS A 2 -13.21 0.62 -1.93
N GLU A 3 -13.58 1.74 -1.32
CA GLU A 3 -12.66 2.87 -1.10
C GLU A 3 -11.68 2.69 0.07
N PHE A 4 -12.04 1.96 1.12
CA PHE A 4 -11.12 1.66 2.22
C PHE A 4 -10.22 0.48 1.93
N PHE A 5 -10.71 -0.49 1.14
CA PHE A 5 -9.82 -1.48 0.53
C PHE A 5 -8.82 -0.78 -0.39
N LEU A 6 -9.22 0.23 -1.16
CA LEU A 6 -8.29 1.06 -1.92
C LEU A 6 -7.34 1.84 -1.01
N PHE A 7 -7.75 2.33 0.16
CA PHE A 7 -6.84 2.99 1.12
C PHE A 7 -5.85 2.02 1.76
N LEU A 8 -6.28 0.85 2.27
CA LEU A 8 -5.34 -0.19 2.72
C LEU A 8 -4.46 -0.68 1.57
N PHE A 9 -4.98 -0.95 0.36
CA PHE A 9 -4.14 -1.25 -0.80
C PHE A 9 -3.23 -0.08 -1.21
N SER A 10 -3.59 1.16 -0.87
CA SER A 10 -2.74 2.33 -1.12
C SER A 10 -1.59 2.43 -0.12
N PHE A 11 -1.74 1.89 1.10
CA PHE A 11 -0.62 1.69 2.03
C PHE A 11 0.15 0.38 1.78
N PHE A 12 -0.55 -0.67 1.36
CA PHE A 12 -0.05 -2.00 1.02
C PHE A 12 -0.18 -2.22 -0.48
N SER A 13 0.64 -1.53 -1.28
CA SER A 13 0.68 -1.86 -2.71
C SER A 13 1.33 -3.22 -2.91
N PHE A 14 0.50 -4.28 -2.93
CA PHE A 14 0.93 -5.63 -3.29
C PHE A 14 -0.14 -6.40 -4.11
N ILE A 15 0.31 -6.75 -5.33
CA ILE A 15 0.04 -7.92 -6.19
C ILE A 15 -1.31 -8.07 -6.88
N CYS A 16 -1.26 -7.94 -8.21
CA CYS A 16 -2.11 -8.67 -9.12
C CYS A 16 -1.36 -9.95 -9.55
N PHE A 17 -1.88 -11.13 -9.21
CA PHE A 17 -1.40 -12.41 -9.77
C PHE A 17 -2.32 -12.77 -10.94
N SER A 18 -1.81 -12.69 -12.17
CA SER A 18 -2.43 -13.37 -13.31
C SER A 18 -1.81 -14.75 -13.49
N HIS A 19 -2.34 -15.53 -14.43
CA HIS A 19 -1.95 -16.93 -14.71
C HIS A 19 -0.47 -17.10 -15.16
N GLU A 20 0.30 -16.01 -15.24
CA GLU A 20 1.75 -16.00 -15.44
C GLU A 20 2.41 -15.22 -14.30
N GLU A 21 3.60 -15.65 -13.87
CA GLU A 21 4.29 -15.34 -12.61
C GLU A 21 4.76 -13.87 -12.45
N GLN A 22 3.90 -12.89 -12.75
CA GLN A 22 4.18 -11.46 -12.65
C GLN A 22 3.74 -10.88 -11.30
N LEU A 23 4.60 -10.05 -10.71
CA LEU A 23 4.38 -9.28 -9.48
C LEU A 23 4.63 -7.80 -9.76
N TRP A 24 3.60 -6.97 -9.52
CA TRP A 24 3.71 -5.51 -9.57
C TRP A 24 3.74 -4.92 -8.17
N VAL A 25 4.75 -4.10 -7.91
CA VAL A 25 4.93 -3.33 -6.67
C VAL A 25 4.86 -1.84 -7.02
N LEU A 26 3.86 -1.15 -6.49
CA LEU A 26 3.59 0.25 -6.82
C LEU A 26 3.95 1.16 -5.65
N ASP A 27 4.94 2.02 -5.85
CA ASP A 27 5.51 2.99 -4.91
C ASP A 27 5.68 2.50 -3.45
N SER A 28 5.94 1.21 -3.27
CA SER A 28 6.10 0.57 -1.96
C SER A 28 7.57 0.22 -1.72
N ILE A 29 8.10 0.67 -0.58
CA ILE A 29 9.49 0.39 -0.17
C ILE A 29 9.64 -1.14 0.04
N PRO A 30 10.65 -1.80 -0.54
CA PRO A 30 10.85 -3.23 -0.37
C PRO A 30 11.51 -3.63 0.96
N GLY A 31 12.01 -2.67 1.73
CA GLY A 31 12.68 -2.87 3.02
C GLY A 31 11.80 -2.47 4.19
N GLU A 32 12.34 -2.71 5.39
CA GLU A 32 11.77 -2.19 6.64
C GLU A 32 11.63 -0.68 6.59
N VAL A 33 10.51 -0.17 7.10
CA VAL A 33 10.25 1.27 7.18
C VAL A 33 10.90 1.79 8.48
N ASN A 34 11.87 2.69 8.35
CA ASN A 34 12.60 3.20 9.50
C ASN A 34 11.68 4.05 10.39
N SER A 35 11.47 3.64 11.64
CA SER A 35 10.49 4.21 12.57
C SER A 35 10.83 5.58 13.12
N GLU A 36 12.06 6.05 12.95
CA GLU A 36 12.55 7.23 13.68
C GLU A 36 12.06 8.58 13.10
N ASN A 37 11.53 8.62 11.87
CA ASN A 37 11.27 9.90 11.18
C ASN A 37 9.86 10.08 10.59
N SER A 38 8.97 9.10 10.72
CA SER A 38 7.63 9.18 10.13
C SER A 38 6.56 9.23 11.23
N HIS A 39 5.96 10.40 11.42
CA HIS A 39 4.65 10.48 12.05
C HIS A 39 3.65 9.86 11.08
N ASP A 40 3.37 8.57 11.24
CA ASP A 40 2.45 7.87 10.34
C ASP A 40 1.02 8.04 10.86
N GLU A 41 0.31 9.02 10.27
CA GLU A 41 -1.12 9.28 10.50
C GLU A 41 -1.95 7.98 10.39
N THR A 42 -1.54 7.04 9.54
CA THR A 42 -2.21 5.73 9.38
C THR A 42 -2.10 4.87 10.63
N ARG A 43 -0.93 4.85 11.26
CA ARG A 43 -0.72 4.10 12.51
C ARG A 43 -1.57 4.69 13.63
N GLU A 44 -1.62 6.00 13.73
CA GLU A 44 -2.45 6.72 14.71
C GLU A 44 -3.94 6.44 14.49
N VAL A 45 -4.39 6.49 13.23
CA VAL A 45 -5.77 6.13 12.86
C VAL A 45 -6.07 4.69 13.26
N LEU A 46 -5.26 3.71 12.85
CA LEU A 46 -5.51 2.29 13.16
C LEU A 46 -5.54 2.04 14.68
N GLN A 47 -4.59 2.58 15.44
CA GLN A 47 -4.56 2.46 16.90
C GLN A 47 -5.79 3.10 17.55
N THR A 48 -6.21 4.28 17.07
CA THR A 48 -7.42 4.93 17.56
C THR A 48 -8.63 4.06 17.29
N LEU A 49 -8.82 3.58 16.06
CA LEU A 49 -9.98 2.76 15.70
C LEU A 49 -10.04 1.44 16.48
N GLN A 50 -8.88 0.83 16.78
CA GLN A 50 -8.79 -0.37 17.62
C GLN A 50 -9.12 -0.11 19.09
N SER A 51 -8.98 1.13 19.57
CA SER A 51 -9.36 1.52 20.94
C SER A 51 -10.86 1.77 21.11
N LEU A 52 -11.60 1.90 20.01
CA LEU A 52 -13.04 2.15 20.02
C LEU A 52 -13.83 0.89 20.41
N PRO A 53 -15.07 1.06 20.92
CA PRO A 53 -15.98 -0.06 21.12
C PRO A 53 -16.22 -0.84 19.82
N SER A 54 -16.37 -2.16 19.93
CA SER A 54 -16.69 -3.04 18.80
C SER A 54 -18.07 -2.75 18.19
N GLU A 55 -19.01 -2.27 19.02
CA GLU A 55 -20.34 -1.84 18.60
C GLU A 55 -20.38 -0.30 18.59
N ILE A 56 -20.44 0.27 17.39
CA ILE A 56 -20.48 1.71 17.18
C ILE A 56 -21.95 2.15 17.22
N PRO A 57 -22.34 3.09 18.09
CA PRO A 57 -23.74 3.51 18.21
C PRO A 57 -24.35 4.03 16.91
N SER A 58 -23.59 4.81 16.13
CA SER A 58 -23.96 5.27 14.79
C SER A 58 -22.78 5.96 14.10
N ARG A 59 -22.87 6.13 12.77
CA ARG A 59 -21.91 6.92 11.99
C ARG A 59 -21.78 8.33 12.54
N LYS A 60 -22.91 8.95 12.93
CA LYS A 60 -22.90 10.30 13.51
C LYS A 60 -22.09 10.34 14.80
N TRP A 61 -22.26 9.34 15.66
CA TRP A 61 -21.47 9.22 16.89
C TRP A 61 -19.99 9.06 16.59
N LEU A 62 -19.61 8.17 15.67
CA LEU A 62 -18.21 7.96 15.29
C LEU A 62 -17.57 9.26 14.81
N VAL A 63 -18.23 9.98 13.90
CA VAL A 63 -17.72 11.24 13.34
C VAL A 63 -17.50 12.27 14.45
N SER A 64 -18.48 12.45 15.33
CA SER A 64 -18.35 13.39 16.46
C SER A 64 -17.20 13.00 17.39
N HIS A 65 -17.09 11.71 17.71
CA HIS A 65 -16.07 11.21 18.63
C HIS A 65 -14.64 11.34 18.05
N LEU A 66 -14.43 11.03 16.77
CA LEU A 66 -13.12 11.20 16.12
C LEU A 66 -12.71 12.68 16.04
N VAL A 67 -13.66 13.59 15.81
CA VAL A 67 -13.39 15.03 15.84
C VAL A 67 -12.99 15.51 17.25
N GLU A 68 -13.64 14.98 18.30
CA GLU A 68 -13.25 15.25 19.70
C GLU A 68 -11.83 14.75 20.02
N LEU A 69 -11.40 13.67 19.38
CA LEU A 69 -10.04 13.12 19.48
C LEU A 69 -9.01 13.91 18.64
N GLY A 70 -9.44 14.91 17.87
CA GLY A 70 -8.54 15.80 17.10
C GLY A 70 -8.42 15.48 15.62
N PHE A 71 -9.11 14.45 15.11
CA PHE A 71 -9.11 14.15 13.67
C PHE A 71 -9.91 15.20 12.89
N SER A 72 -9.52 15.42 11.63
CA SER A 72 -10.28 16.31 10.75
C SER A 72 -11.70 15.77 10.52
N LYS A 73 -12.66 16.68 10.35
CA LYS A 73 -14.04 16.31 10.04
C LYS A 73 -14.14 15.48 8.76
N SER A 74 -13.38 15.85 7.73
CA SER A 74 -13.35 15.12 6.45
C SER A 74 -12.85 13.69 6.60
N LEU A 75 -11.76 13.49 7.35
CA LEU A 75 -11.23 12.14 7.63
C LEU A 75 -12.24 11.32 8.44
N SER A 76 -12.86 11.94 9.44
CA SER A 76 -13.85 11.29 10.31
C SER A 76 -15.10 10.85 9.53
N GLU A 77 -15.63 11.73 8.67
CA GLU A 77 -16.77 11.42 7.78
C GLU A 77 -16.44 10.30 6.81
N TRP A 78 -15.24 10.33 6.23
CA TRP A 78 -14.75 9.29 5.34
C TRP A 78 -14.60 7.94 6.05
N LEU A 79 -14.00 7.90 7.25
CA LEU A 79 -13.89 6.67 8.06
C LEU A 79 -15.28 6.08 8.35
N GLY A 80 -16.27 6.93 8.64
CA GLY A 80 -17.66 6.52 8.85
C GLY A 80 -18.34 5.85 7.64
N THR A 81 -17.81 5.99 6.43
CA THR A 81 -18.31 5.28 5.23
C THR A 81 -18.01 3.79 5.26
N ASN A 82 -17.10 3.36 6.13
CA ASN A 82 -16.66 1.97 6.28
C ASN A 82 -17.40 1.20 7.36
N LEU A 83 -18.49 1.76 7.86
CA LEU A 83 -19.40 1.09 8.76
C LEU A 83 -20.52 0.37 8.00
N LYS A 84 -20.95 -0.77 8.54
CA LYS A 84 -22.14 -1.52 8.13
C LYS A 84 -23.08 -1.67 9.33
N LYS A 85 -24.37 -1.85 9.05
CA LYS A 85 -25.36 -2.10 10.09
C LYS A 85 -25.16 -3.47 10.75
N ALA A 86 -25.33 -3.52 12.06
CA ALA A 86 -25.35 -4.71 12.90
C ALA A 86 -26.46 -4.56 13.95
N GLY A 87 -27.70 -4.87 13.56
CA GLY A 87 -28.88 -4.63 14.41
C GLY A 87 -29.14 -3.14 14.61
N GLU A 88 -29.22 -2.73 15.87
CA GLU A 88 -29.40 -1.32 16.28
C GLU A 88 -28.08 -0.52 16.30
N HIS A 89 -26.95 -1.19 16.06
CA HIS A 89 -25.62 -0.60 16.05
C HIS A 89 -24.98 -0.67 14.66
N GLU A 90 -23.80 -0.10 14.54
CA GLU A 90 -22.92 -0.21 13.40
C GLU A 90 -21.61 -0.92 13.80
N THR A 91 -20.98 -1.58 12.83
CA THR A 91 -19.68 -2.24 13.00
C THR A 91 -18.83 -2.00 11.75
N TRP A 92 -17.53 -2.22 11.85
CA TRP A 92 -16.63 -2.14 10.70
C TRP A 92 -17.02 -3.12 9.60
N ALA A 93 -16.99 -2.64 8.36
CA ALA A 93 -17.22 -3.44 7.17
C ALA A 93 -16.03 -4.35 6.81
N PHE A 94 -14.91 -4.21 7.54
CA PHE A 94 -13.67 -4.93 7.36
C PHE A 94 -13.13 -5.38 8.73
N ASP A 95 -12.12 -6.25 8.70
CA ASP A 95 -11.40 -6.71 9.89
C ASP A 95 -10.33 -5.68 10.28
N LEU A 96 -10.58 -4.94 11.36
CA LEU A 96 -9.64 -3.95 11.91
C LEU A 96 -8.34 -4.59 12.41
N ASP A 97 -8.43 -5.76 13.03
CA ASP A 97 -7.26 -6.46 13.56
C ASP A 97 -6.39 -6.97 12.41
N GLY A 98 -7.03 -7.54 11.38
CA GLY A 98 -6.38 -7.91 10.13
C GLY A 98 -5.70 -6.72 9.45
N ALA A 99 -6.36 -5.55 9.41
CA ALA A 99 -5.76 -4.32 8.88
C ALA A 99 -4.52 -3.89 9.66
N GLY A 100 -4.57 -3.95 11.00
CA GLY A 100 -3.41 -3.67 11.86
C GLY A 100 -2.26 -4.65 11.65
N LEU A 101 -2.55 -5.95 11.49
CA LEU A 101 -1.54 -6.97 11.20
C LEU A 101 -0.87 -6.77 9.85
N MET A 102 -1.63 -6.43 8.80
CA MET A 102 -1.07 -6.08 7.49
C MET A 102 -0.18 -4.85 7.60
N PHE A 103 -0.60 -3.83 8.36
CA PHE A 103 0.19 -2.63 8.66
C PHE A 103 1.53 -2.91 9.31
N ASN A 104 1.53 -3.71 10.36
CA ASN A 104 2.79 -4.08 11.01
C ASN A 104 3.67 -4.92 10.08
N SER A 105 3.08 -5.81 9.26
CA SER A 105 3.85 -6.60 8.30
C SER A 105 4.54 -5.75 7.24
N TYR A 106 3.91 -4.69 6.72
CA TYR A 106 4.60 -3.76 5.80
C TYR A 106 5.77 -3.05 6.49
N TRP A 107 5.57 -2.65 7.74
CA TRP A 107 6.56 -1.91 8.50
C TRP A 107 7.81 -2.75 8.80
N GLU A 108 7.60 -4.00 9.19
CA GLU A 108 8.62 -4.88 9.76
C GLU A 108 9.28 -5.80 8.74
N LYS A 109 8.66 -6.03 7.58
CA LYS A 109 9.18 -7.01 6.61
C LYS A 109 10.13 -6.37 5.61
N SER A 110 11.20 -7.10 5.35
CA SER A 110 12.20 -6.78 4.35
C SER A 110 12.17 -7.84 3.25
N TYR A 111 11.82 -7.41 2.04
CA TYR A 111 11.72 -8.24 0.84
C TYR A 111 12.95 -8.13 -0.06
N TRP A 112 14.02 -7.49 0.40
CA TRP A 112 15.24 -7.36 -0.39
C TRP A 112 15.86 -8.70 -0.79
N THR A 113 15.70 -9.74 0.02
CA THR A 113 16.21 -11.09 -0.30
C THR A 113 15.47 -11.68 -1.49
N LEU A 114 14.14 -11.49 -1.56
CA LEU A 114 13.32 -11.88 -2.70
C LEU A 114 13.76 -11.14 -3.96
N LEU A 115 13.92 -9.81 -3.90
CA LEU A 115 14.35 -9.03 -5.05
C LEU A 115 15.78 -9.36 -5.50
N LYS A 116 16.66 -9.77 -4.58
CA LYS A 116 18.03 -10.20 -4.94
C LYS A 116 18.05 -11.56 -5.63
N ASN A 117 17.13 -12.46 -5.29
CA ASN A 117 17.07 -13.84 -5.79
C ASN A 117 15.60 -14.20 -6.13
N PRO A 118 15.02 -13.57 -7.17
CA PRO A 118 13.65 -13.87 -7.55
C PRO A 118 13.54 -15.33 -8.02
N PRO A 119 12.45 -16.05 -7.65
CA PRO A 119 12.19 -17.40 -8.13
C PRO A 119 12.24 -17.48 -9.66
N LYS A 120 12.73 -18.59 -10.19
CA LYS A 120 12.78 -18.81 -11.64
C LYS A 120 11.38 -18.69 -12.24
N GLY A 121 11.29 -17.96 -13.36
CA GLY A 121 10.04 -17.68 -14.08
C GLY A 121 9.27 -16.47 -13.55
N MET A 122 9.59 -15.99 -12.35
CA MET A 122 8.93 -14.83 -11.76
C MET A 122 9.44 -13.51 -12.36
N GLU A 123 8.53 -12.64 -12.77
CA GLU A 123 8.83 -11.26 -13.15
C GLU A 123 8.34 -10.30 -12.08
N ILE A 124 9.24 -9.51 -11.50
CA ILE A 124 8.89 -8.51 -10.49
C ILE A 124 9.12 -7.13 -11.07
N ALA A 125 8.05 -6.37 -11.29
CA ALA A 125 8.10 -4.99 -11.73
C ALA A 125 7.84 -4.04 -10.56
N VAL A 126 8.83 -3.20 -10.26
CA VAL A 126 8.75 -2.17 -9.22
C VAL A 126 8.60 -0.81 -9.88
N VAL A 127 7.51 -0.11 -9.60
CA VAL A 127 7.24 1.24 -10.11
C VAL A 127 7.35 2.21 -8.95
N ARG A 128 8.32 3.13 -8.98
CA ARG A 128 8.45 4.21 -7.99
C ARG A 128 7.89 5.51 -8.55
N ALA A 129 7.17 6.28 -7.74
CA ALA A 129 6.78 7.62 -8.12
C ALA A 129 7.97 8.58 -8.04
N GLU A 130 8.15 9.46 -9.04
CA GLU A 130 9.28 10.39 -9.10
C GLU A 130 9.43 11.21 -7.81
N ASN A 131 8.32 11.75 -7.32
CA ASN A 131 8.24 12.64 -6.16
C ASN A 131 7.85 11.91 -4.86
N SER A 132 8.00 10.57 -4.80
CA SER A 132 7.72 9.82 -3.58
C SER A 132 8.69 10.20 -2.45
N ASP A 133 8.12 10.55 -1.30
CA ASP A 133 8.83 10.84 -0.04
C ASP A 133 9.12 9.57 0.78
N ARG A 134 8.62 8.41 0.34
CA ARG A 134 8.78 7.13 1.04
C ARG A 134 10.17 6.52 0.83
N TRP A 135 10.81 6.79 -0.30
CA TRP A 135 12.06 6.12 -0.68
C TRP A 135 13.28 6.93 -0.29
N ASP A 136 14.15 6.35 0.54
CA ASP A 136 15.50 6.88 0.75
C ASP A 136 16.44 6.59 -0.44
N GLN A 137 17.57 7.31 -0.49
CA GLN A 137 18.54 7.18 -1.57
C GLN A 137 19.18 5.79 -1.63
N ASP A 138 19.37 5.14 -0.48
CA ASP A 138 19.97 3.82 -0.39
C ASP A 138 19.06 2.75 -1.01
N SER A 139 17.76 2.82 -0.75
CA SER A 139 16.73 1.95 -1.33
C SER A 139 16.63 2.16 -2.84
N ILE A 140 16.68 3.41 -3.31
CA ILE A 140 16.69 3.75 -4.74
C ILE A 140 17.93 3.15 -5.42
N GLN A 141 19.11 3.32 -4.82
CA GLN A 141 20.35 2.80 -5.42
C GLN A 141 20.38 1.27 -5.40
N ARG A 142 19.86 0.66 -4.34
CA ARG A 142 19.77 -0.79 -4.19
C ARG A 142 18.84 -1.42 -5.22
N ILE A 143 17.65 -0.86 -5.44
CA ILE A 143 16.71 -1.40 -6.45
C ILE A 143 17.26 -1.22 -7.87
N LYS A 144 17.89 -0.08 -8.18
CA LYS A 144 18.57 0.14 -9.47
C LYS A 144 19.66 -0.90 -9.72
N THR A 145 20.47 -1.22 -8.70
CA THR A 145 21.54 -2.23 -8.80
C THR A 145 20.98 -3.64 -9.03
N ILE A 146 19.82 -3.95 -8.46
CA ILE A 146 19.13 -5.22 -8.67
C ILE A 146 18.55 -5.29 -10.08
N ALA A 147 17.86 -4.25 -10.52
CA ALA A 147 17.22 -4.20 -11.83
C ALA A 147 18.20 -4.08 -13.01
N SER A 148 19.43 -3.58 -12.78
CA SER A 148 20.48 -3.55 -13.80
C SER A 148 21.18 -4.90 -14.03
N ARG A 149 20.80 -5.94 -13.27
CA ARG A 149 21.31 -7.29 -13.50
C ARG A 149 20.71 -7.80 -14.80
N GLY A 150 21.56 -8.26 -15.71
CA GLY A 150 21.10 -8.88 -16.96
C GLY A 150 20.26 -10.12 -16.70
N GLU A 151 19.57 -10.59 -17.73
CA GLU A 151 18.78 -11.82 -17.68
C GLU A 151 19.63 -13.01 -17.23
N ASN A 152 19.08 -13.82 -16.33
CA ASN A 152 19.70 -15.03 -15.85
C ASN A 152 18.68 -16.17 -15.91
N GLU A 153 18.92 -17.15 -16.78
CA GLU A 153 18.01 -18.29 -17.01
C GLU A 153 17.71 -19.14 -15.75
N SER A 154 18.51 -18.99 -14.69
CA SER A 154 18.34 -19.69 -13.41
C SER A 154 17.54 -18.91 -12.37
N MET A 155 17.18 -17.65 -12.63
CA MET A 155 16.43 -16.79 -11.70
C MET A 155 15.32 -16.02 -12.42
N GLY A 156 14.39 -15.46 -11.65
CA GLY A 156 13.43 -14.50 -12.17
C GLY A 156 14.05 -13.16 -12.55
N GLN A 157 13.23 -12.24 -13.04
CA GLN A 157 13.65 -10.89 -13.45
C GLN A 157 13.08 -9.84 -12.50
N VAL A 158 13.86 -8.78 -12.25
CA VAL A 158 13.38 -7.57 -11.57
C VAL A 158 13.52 -6.39 -12.50
N SER A 159 12.42 -5.67 -12.74
CA SER A 159 12.39 -4.42 -13.50
C SER A 159 12.10 -3.25 -12.57
N PHE A 160 12.71 -2.10 -12.84
CA PHE A 160 12.50 -0.87 -12.07
C PHE A 160 12.10 0.28 -12.98
N TYR A 161 10.96 0.90 -12.67
CA TYR A 161 10.40 2.02 -13.41
C TYR A 161 10.25 3.23 -12.49
N VAL A 162 10.41 4.42 -13.06
CA VAL A 162 10.08 5.69 -12.40
C VAL A 162 8.89 6.30 -13.12
N LEU A 163 7.81 6.55 -12.40
CA LEU A 163 6.61 7.22 -12.92
C LEU A 163 6.78 8.74 -12.76
N PRO A 164 6.95 9.49 -13.87
CA PRO A 164 7.19 10.93 -13.81
C PRO A 164 5.96 11.69 -13.30
N ASN A 165 6.20 12.85 -12.70
CA ASN A 165 5.18 13.78 -12.22
C ASN A 165 4.13 13.14 -11.29
N SER A 166 4.53 12.18 -10.46
CA SER A 166 3.65 11.45 -9.55
C SER A 166 4.16 11.53 -8.12
N GLY A 167 3.23 11.73 -7.17
CA GLY A 167 3.45 11.43 -5.76
C GLY A 167 3.08 9.98 -5.45
N HIS A 168 2.95 9.65 -4.16
CA HIS A 168 2.74 8.27 -3.69
C HIS A 168 1.48 7.61 -4.27
N TRP A 169 0.45 8.41 -4.55
CA TRP A 169 -0.83 7.93 -5.06
C TRP A 169 -0.76 7.73 -6.58
N VAL A 170 0.11 6.83 -7.05
CA VAL A 170 0.45 6.68 -8.47
C VAL A 170 -0.75 6.50 -9.42
N HIS A 171 -1.79 5.83 -8.95
CA HIS A 171 -3.02 5.59 -9.71
C HIS A 171 -3.95 6.81 -9.75
N VAL A 172 -3.81 7.76 -8.82
CA VAL A 172 -4.52 9.04 -8.80
C VAL A 172 -3.72 10.10 -9.53
N ASP A 173 -2.43 10.19 -9.23
CA ASP A 173 -1.55 11.27 -9.68
C ASP A 173 -1.20 11.15 -11.17
N ASN A 174 -0.89 9.93 -11.64
CA ASN A 174 -0.57 9.70 -13.05
C ASN A 174 -1.09 8.33 -13.56
N PRO A 175 -2.42 8.13 -13.61
CA PRO A 175 -3.02 6.88 -14.09
C PRO A 175 -2.62 6.53 -15.52
N LYS A 176 -2.45 7.53 -16.39
CA LYS A 176 -2.10 7.31 -17.80
C LYS A 176 -0.67 6.78 -17.94
N GLY A 177 0.30 7.43 -17.29
CA GLY A 177 1.69 6.97 -17.30
C GLY A 177 1.83 5.60 -16.64
N LEU A 178 1.06 5.33 -15.58
CA LEU A 178 1.05 4.01 -14.96
C LEU A 178 0.55 2.92 -15.94
N LEU A 179 -0.53 3.20 -16.68
CA LEU A 179 -1.02 2.29 -17.72
C LEU A 179 -0.03 2.10 -18.86
N GLU A 180 0.68 3.14 -19.30
CA GLU A 180 1.72 3.03 -20.33
C GLU A 180 2.87 2.10 -19.91
N ILE A 181 3.21 2.08 -18.62
CA ILE A 181 4.22 1.16 -18.06
C ILE A 181 3.67 -0.28 -17.98
N MET A 182 2.45 -0.45 -17.50
CA MET A 182 1.90 -1.77 -17.16
C MET A 182 1.29 -2.51 -18.36
N ALA A 183 0.55 -1.81 -19.23
CA ALA A 183 -0.24 -2.43 -20.29
C ALA A 183 0.57 -3.30 -21.27
N PRO A 184 1.79 -2.93 -21.71
CA PRO A 184 2.57 -3.77 -22.62
C PRO A 184 2.91 -5.15 -22.05
N LYS A 185 3.11 -5.25 -20.73
CA LYS A 185 3.47 -6.48 -20.02
C LYS A 185 2.28 -7.33 -19.61
N ILE A 186 1.10 -6.71 -19.47
CA ILE A 186 -0.17 -7.40 -19.19
C ILE A 186 -0.79 -7.92 -20.49
N ALA A 187 -0.66 -7.18 -21.60
CA ALA A 187 -1.20 -7.58 -22.90
C ALA A 187 -0.39 -8.69 -23.59
N SER A 188 0.81 -9.01 -23.09
CA SER A 188 1.62 -10.14 -23.54
C SER A 188 1.26 -11.47 -22.87
N LEU A 189 0.30 -11.46 -21.93
CA LEU A 189 -0.34 -12.63 -21.31
C LEU A 189 -1.46 -13.18 -22.21
#